data_AF-A0A838FT17-F1
#
_entry.id   AF-A0A838FT17-F1
#
_cell.length_a   1.000
_cell.length_b   1.000
_cell.length_c   1.000
_cell.angle_alpha   90.00
_cell.angle_beta   90.00
_cell.angle_gamma   90.00
#
_symmetry.space_group_name_H-M   'P 1'
#
loop_
_entity.id
_entity.type
_entity.pdbx_description
1 polymer ?
#
loop_
_entity_poly.entity_id
_entity_poly.type
_entity_poly.pdbx_seq_one_letter_code
_entity_poly.pdbx_strand_id
1 'polypeptide(L)'
;MATVARDTNGRRLYTAEFKRQQVERIERGEVTASELSRELGIARSLLQRWKHLVTRAGETAVGANEEVVPVSALRTAEQRIRELERDYVGGADLSSAAAVLEQLPRWIADYNGAAPHSALGYLPPLEYRRRRQEIVTD
;
A
#
# COMPACT_ATOMS: atom_id res chain seq x y z
N MET A 1 18.80 6.70 14.88
CA MET A 1 18.37 6.35 13.51
C MET A 1 16.95 5.81 13.59
N ALA A 2 15.93 6.58 13.19
CA ALA A 2 14.56 6.06 13.16
C ALA A 2 14.45 4.99 12.06
N THR A 3 14.01 3.79 12.43
CA THR A 3 13.84 2.66 11.51
C THR A 3 12.61 2.90 10.65
N VAL A 4 12.82 3.43 9.45
CA VAL A 4 11.75 3.65 8.47
C VAL A 4 11.46 2.33 7.76
N ALA A 5 10.20 1.91 7.74
CA ALA A 5 9.75 0.74 6.98
C ALA A 5 10.17 0.86 5.51
N ARG A 6 10.38 -0.27 4.81
CA ARG A 6 10.77 -0.28 3.39
C ARG A 6 9.76 -1.09 2.58
N ASP A 7 9.46 -0.65 1.36
CA ASP A 7 8.65 -1.43 0.42
C ASP A 7 9.46 -2.61 -0.17
N THR A 8 8.81 -3.44 -0.98
CA THR A 8 9.44 -4.58 -1.67
C THR A 8 10.54 -4.19 -2.65
N ASN A 9 10.59 -2.91 -3.05
CA ASN A 9 11.65 -2.31 -3.87
C ASN A 9 12.73 -1.60 -3.03
N GLY A 10 12.71 -1.74 -1.70
CA GLY A 10 13.68 -1.14 -0.77
C GLY A 10 13.49 0.37 -0.56
N ARG A 11 12.42 0.98 -1.09
CA ARG A 11 12.15 2.41 -0.89
C ARG A 11 11.61 2.64 0.51
N ARG A 12 12.08 3.69 1.15
CA ARG A 12 11.65 4.08 2.50
C ARG A 12 10.19 4.53 2.50
N LEU A 13 9.36 3.82 3.25
CA LEU A 13 7.95 4.08 3.50
C LEU A 13 7.81 4.94 4.75
N TYR A 14 7.44 6.20 4.54
CA TYR A 14 7.11 7.12 5.61
C TYR A 14 5.59 7.18 5.77
N THR A 15 5.09 6.94 6.99
CA THR A 15 3.67 7.07 7.31
C THR A 15 3.21 8.52 7.10
N ALA A 16 1.92 8.73 6.91
CA ALA A 16 1.36 10.07 6.75
C ALA A 16 1.60 10.93 8.01
N GLU A 17 1.42 10.34 9.19
CA GLU A 17 1.72 10.95 10.48
C GLU A 17 3.19 11.38 10.60
N PHE A 18 4.13 10.49 10.24
CA PHE A 18 5.55 10.82 10.25
C PHE A 18 5.85 12.03 9.36
N LYS A 19 5.33 12.06 8.13
CA LYS A 19 5.53 13.20 7.20
C LYS A 19 4.99 14.50 7.79
N ARG A 20 3.79 14.48 8.40
CA ARG A 20 3.18 15.65 9.05
C ARG A 20 4.04 16.18 10.19
N GLN A 21 4.46 15.30 11.10
CA GLN A 21 5.30 15.67 12.24
C GLN A 21 6.62 16.32 11.79
N GLN A 22 7.26 15.77 10.76
CA GLN A 22 8.52 16.33 10.25
C GLN A 22 8.34 17.68 9.52
N VAL A 23 7.23 17.87 8.81
CA VAL A 23 6.89 19.17 8.20
C VAL A 23 6.59 20.21 9.29
N GLU A 24 5.89 19.83 10.34
CA GLU A 24 5.56 20.71 11.46
C GLU A 24 6.81 21.21 12.21
N ARG A 25 7.80 20.34 12.43
CA ARG A 25 9.12 20.76 12.97
C ARG A 25 9.79 21.85 12.12
N ILE A 26 9.66 21.77 10.79
CA ILE A 26 10.17 22.81 9.88
C ILE A 26 9.36 24.10 10.01
N GLU A 27 8.03 24.01 10.09
CA GLU A 27 7.14 25.17 10.17
C GLU A 27 7.27 25.92 11.49
N ARG A 28 7.49 25.20 12.59
CA ARG A 28 7.81 25.77 13.91
C ARG A 28 9.24 26.34 13.98
N GLY A 29 10.07 26.10 12.97
CA GLY A 29 11.46 26.55 12.92
C GLY A 29 12.41 25.76 13.83
N GLU A 30 11.99 24.58 14.33
CA GLU A 30 12.82 23.72 15.19
C GLU A 30 14.00 23.11 14.42
N VAL A 31 13.79 22.83 13.13
CA VAL A 31 14.83 22.38 12.21
C VAL A 31 14.64 23.00 10.83
N THR A 32 15.74 23.27 10.14
CA THR A 32 15.69 23.67 8.74
C THR A 32 15.48 22.45 7.84
N ALA A 33 14.94 22.67 6.63
CA ALA A 33 14.79 21.61 5.64
C ALA A 33 16.14 20.94 5.26
N SER A 34 17.27 21.67 5.38
CA SER A 34 18.61 21.15 5.11
C SER A 34 19.16 20.29 6.26
N GLU A 35 18.82 20.61 7.50
CA GLU A 35 19.15 19.76 8.67
C GLU A 35 18.33 18.48 8.62
N LEU A 36 17.02 18.59 8.37
CA LEU A 36 16.15 17.43 8.28
C LEU A 36 16.52 16.51 7.10
N SER A 37 16.96 17.07 5.97
CA SER A 37 17.46 16.29 4.84
C SER A 37 18.64 15.40 5.23
N ARG A 38 19.56 15.91 6.05
CA ARG A 38 20.73 15.18 6.55
C ARG A 38 20.35 14.16 7.62
N GLU A 39 19.46 14.54 8.55
CA GLU A 39 18.94 13.67 9.61
C GLU A 39 18.25 12.43 9.03
N LEU A 40 17.39 12.63 8.02
CA LEU A 40 16.62 11.56 7.40
C LEU A 40 17.33 10.90 6.21
N GLY A 41 18.42 11.48 5.71
CA GLY A 41 19.13 11.00 4.51
C GLY A 41 18.25 10.99 3.25
N ILE A 42 17.40 12.02 3.08
CA ILE A 42 16.52 12.17 1.92
C ILE A 42 16.76 13.50 1.21
N ALA A 43 16.46 13.56 -0.08
CA ALA A 43 16.62 14.79 -0.87
C ALA A 43 15.67 15.90 -0.40
N ARG A 44 16.18 17.15 -0.39
CA ARG A 44 15.39 18.35 -0.03
C ARG A 44 14.14 18.54 -0.90
N SER A 45 14.18 18.12 -2.17
CA SER A 45 13.02 18.16 -3.07
C SER A 45 11.86 17.29 -2.58
N LEU A 46 12.14 16.20 -1.87
CA LEU A 46 11.12 15.35 -1.27
C LEU A 46 10.46 16.04 -0.07
N LEU A 47 11.24 16.75 0.77
CA LEU A 47 10.72 17.55 1.88
C LEU A 47 9.83 18.70 1.39
N GLN A 48 10.23 19.39 0.31
CA GLN A 48 9.40 20.42 -0.32
C GLN A 48 8.08 19.86 -0.83
N ARG A 49 8.12 18.67 -1.44
CA ARG A 49 6.91 17.96 -1.87
C ARG A 49 6.02 17.57 -0.69
N TRP A 50 6.59 17.13 0.43
CA TRP A 50 5.82 16.82 1.65
C TRP A 50 5.17 18.07 2.22
N LYS A 51 5.87 19.20 2.28
CA LYS A 51 5.30 20.48 2.71
C LYS A 51 4.10 20.86 1.84
N HIS A 52 4.26 20.81 0.52
CA HIS A 52 3.17 21.10 -0.41
C HIS A 52 1.98 20.14 -0.26
N LEU A 53 2.26 18.84 -0.06
CA LEU A 53 1.23 17.84 0.17
C LEU A 53 0.51 18.05 1.50
N VAL A 54 1.20 18.42 2.57
CA VAL A 54 0.58 18.69 3.89
C VAL A 54 -0.25 19.96 3.85
N THR A 55 0.20 21.02 3.17
CA THR A 55 -0.58 22.25 2.98
C THR A 55 -1.85 21.98 2.15
N ARG A 56 -1.74 21.27 1.01
CA ARG A 56 -2.92 20.86 0.21
C ARG A 56 -3.79 19.81 0.89
N ALA A 57 -3.19 18.94 1.69
CA ALA A 57 -3.91 17.97 2.52
C ALA A 57 -4.65 18.69 3.64
N GLY A 58 -4.13 19.77 4.20
CA GLY A 58 -4.85 20.62 5.15
C GLY A 58 -6.14 21.20 4.56
N GLU A 59 -6.15 21.50 3.26
CA GLU A 59 -7.37 21.92 2.53
C GLU A 59 -8.32 20.75 2.21
N THR A 60 -7.81 19.52 2.08
CA THR A 60 -8.63 18.32 1.79
C THR A 60 -9.02 17.50 3.04
N ALA A 61 -8.34 17.70 4.18
CA ALA A 61 -8.56 17.02 5.46
C ALA A 61 -9.60 17.73 6.35
N VAL A 62 -10.23 18.81 5.88
CA VAL A 62 -11.35 19.47 6.58
C VAL A 62 -12.63 18.62 6.56
N GLY A 63 -12.61 17.41 5.98
CA GLY A 63 -13.69 16.44 6.08
C GLY A 63 -13.20 15.12 6.67
N ALA A 64 -13.74 14.79 7.86
CA ALA A 64 -13.63 13.50 8.55
C ALA A 64 -12.28 13.19 9.24
N ASN A 65 -12.39 12.91 10.53
CA ASN A 65 -11.35 12.53 11.48
C ASN A 65 -10.83 11.10 11.18
N GLU A 66 -10.46 10.82 9.93
CA GLU A 66 -10.16 9.49 9.41
C GLU A 66 -8.66 9.31 9.14
N GLU A 67 -8.16 8.09 9.33
CA GLU A 67 -6.77 7.73 9.10
C GLU A 67 -6.36 8.00 7.64
N VAL A 68 -5.30 8.78 7.43
CA VAL A 68 -4.89 9.20 6.08
C VAL A 68 -4.18 8.06 5.36
N VAL A 69 -4.94 7.27 4.60
CA VAL A 69 -4.41 6.31 3.63
C VAL A 69 -3.85 7.08 2.43
N PRO A 70 -2.61 6.82 1.96
CA PRO A 70 -2.11 7.44 0.75
C PRO A 70 -3.04 7.14 -0.44
N VAL A 71 -3.37 8.17 -1.24
CA VAL A 71 -4.21 8.02 -2.46
C VAL A 71 -3.68 6.91 -3.39
N SER A 72 -2.36 6.71 -3.45
CA SER A 72 -1.76 5.62 -4.21
C SER A 72 -2.14 4.24 -3.69
N ALA A 73 -2.21 4.06 -2.36
CA ALA A 73 -2.59 2.79 -1.75
C ALA A 73 -4.09 2.50 -1.96
N LEU A 74 -4.94 3.53 -1.84
CA LEU A 74 -6.36 3.42 -2.17
C LEU A 74 -6.55 3.00 -3.63
N ARG A 75 -5.88 3.67 -4.57
CA ARG A 75 -5.95 3.31 -6.00
C ARG A 75 -5.50 1.88 -6.27
N THR A 76 -4.44 1.40 -5.61
CA THR A 76 -3.99 0.02 -5.74
C THR A 76 -5.03 -0.97 -5.19
N ALA A 77 -5.66 -0.66 -4.06
CA ALA A 77 -6.73 -1.49 -3.50
C ALA A 77 -7.96 -1.53 -4.42
N GLU A 78 -8.39 -0.38 -4.94
CA GLU A 78 -9.51 -0.29 -5.90
C GLU A 78 -9.24 -1.07 -7.19
N GLN A 79 -8.01 -0.97 -7.73
CA GLN A 79 -7.60 -1.77 -8.88
C GLN A 79 -7.68 -3.27 -8.57
N ARG A 80 -7.22 -3.68 -7.39
CA ARG A 80 -7.26 -5.08 -6.98
C ARG A 80 -8.70 -5.60 -6.82
N ILE A 81 -9.59 -4.80 -6.25
CA ILE A 81 -11.02 -5.14 -6.13
C ILE A 81 -11.61 -5.34 -7.52
N ARG A 82 -11.36 -4.41 -8.46
CA ARG A 82 -11.87 -4.51 -9.84
C ARG A 82 -11.35 -5.74 -10.59
N GLU A 83 -10.12 -6.17 -10.33
CA GLU A 83 -9.58 -7.43 -10.86
C GLU A 83 -10.37 -8.63 -10.31
N LEU A 84 -10.54 -8.71 -8.98
CA LEU A 84 -11.29 -9.79 -8.35
C LEU A 84 -12.75 -9.84 -8.80
N GLU A 85 -13.40 -8.69 -8.90
CA GLU A 85 -14.76 -8.58 -9.41
C GLU A 85 -14.86 -9.09 -10.85
N ARG A 86 -13.91 -8.72 -11.72
CA ARG A 86 -13.89 -9.18 -13.10
C ARG A 86 -13.69 -10.69 -13.19
N ASP A 87 -12.73 -11.22 -12.47
CA ASP A 87 -12.27 -12.60 -12.63
C ASP A 87 -13.23 -13.61 -11.98
N TYR A 88 -13.85 -13.22 -10.86
CA TYR A 88 -14.67 -14.14 -10.06
C TYR A 88 -16.15 -13.76 -9.99
N VAL A 89 -16.50 -12.47 -10.02
CA VAL A 89 -17.88 -12.00 -9.79
C VAL A 89 -18.62 -11.73 -11.10
N GLY A 90 -17.93 -11.29 -12.15
CA GLY A 90 -18.54 -10.77 -13.39
C GLY A 90 -19.43 -11.75 -14.15
N GLY A 91 -19.29 -13.06 -13.92
CA GLY A 91 -20.14 -14.11 -14.48
C GLY A 91 -20.75 -15.05 -13.43
N ALA A 92 -20.68 -14.68 -12.15
CA ALA A 92 -21.16 -15.50 -11.04
C ALA A 92 -22.68 -15.46 -10.90
N ASP A 93 -23.24 -16.51 -10.30
CA ASP A 93 -24.62 -16.44 -9.81
C ASP A 93 -24.69 -15.61 -8.52
N LEU A 94 -25.23 -14.40 -8.64
CA LEU A 94 -25.41 -13.46 -7.51
C LEU A 94 -26.87 -13.41 -7.03
N SER A 95 -27.71 -14.37 -7.41
CA SER A 95 -29.14 -14.40 -7.11
C SER A 95 -29.44 -14.50 -5.61
N SER A 96 -28.53 -15.09 -4.84
CA SER A 96 -28.65 -15.22 -3.38
C SER A 96 -27.29 -15.35 -2.71
N ALA A 97 -27.24 -15.04 -1.41
CA ALA A 97 -26.04 -15.27 -0.60
C ALA A 97 -25.63 -16.75 -0.61
N ALA A 98 -26.59 -17.68 -0.58
CA ALA A 98 -26.31 -19.11 -0.65
C ALA A 98 -25.61 -19.49 -1.97
N ALA A 99 -26.12 -19.02 -3.11
CA ALA A 99 -25.52 -19.26 -4.42
C ALA A 99 -24.09 -18.71 -4.53
N VAL A 100 -23.82 -17.53 -3.96
CA VAL A 100 -22.47 -16.97 -3.90
C VAL A 100 -21.53 -17.83 -3.04
N LEU A 101 -21.99 -18.22 -1.84
CA LEU A 101 -21.20 -19.04 -0.93
C LEU A 101 -20.84 -20.41 -1.54
N GLU A 102 -21.72 -20.99 -2.36
CA GLU A 102 -21.44 -22.24 -3.10
C GLU A 102 -20.30 -22.08 -4.13
N GLN A 103 -20.11 -20.86 -4.67
CA GLN A 103 -19.07 -20.58 -5.66
C GLN A 103 -17.72 -20.23 -5.02
N LEU A 104 -17.70 -19.68 -3.80
CA LEU A 104 -16.48 -19.23 -3.12
C LEU A 104 -15.36 -20.28 -3.06
N PRO A 105 -15.60 -21.58 -2.73
CA PRO A 105 -14.53 -22.56 -2.69
C PRO A 105 -13.79 -22.70 -4.01
N ARG A 106 -14.50 -22.63 -5.14
CA ARG A 106 -13.90 -22.68 -6.48
C ARG A 106 -12.99 -21.47 -6.71
N TRP A 107 -13.48 -20.27 -6.38
CA TRP A 107 -12.70 -19.03 -6.56
C TRP A 107 -11.45 -19.02 -5.69
N ILE A 108 -11.56 -19.44 -4.43
CA ILE A 108 -10.42 -19.54 -3.50
C ILE A 108 -9.40 -20.56 -4.01
N ALA A 109 -9.84 -21.70 -4.53
CA ALA A 109 -8.95 -22.73 -5.06
C ALA A 109 -8.19 -22.23 -6.30
N ASP A 110 -8.90 -21.61 -7.24
CA ASP A 110 -8.30 -21.00 -8.44
C ASP A 110 -7.31 -19.89 -8.08
N TYR A 111 -7.72 -18.95 -7.23
CA TYR A 111 -6.88 -17.87 -6.74
C TYR A 111 -5.57 -18.38 -6.13
N ASN A 112 -5.66 -19.40 -5.27
CA ASN A 112 -4.50 -19.90 -4.54
C ASN A 112 -3.62 -20.84 -5.37
N GLY A 113 -4.19 -21.53 -6.36
CA GLY A 113 -3.55 -22.64 -7.06
C GLY A 113 -3.23 -22.43 -8.54
N ALA A 114 -3.89 -21.48 -9.21
CA ALA A 114 -3.80 -21.31 -10.65
C ALA A 114 -3.58 -19.84 -11.08
N ALA A 115 -4.19 -18.87 -10.39
CA ALA A 115 -4.14 -17.47 -10.79
C ALA A 115 -2.71 -16.90 -10.76
N PRO A 116 -2.22 -16.30 -11.86
CA PRO A 116 -0.89 -15.70 -11.88
C PRO A 116 -0.91 -14.30 -11.25
N HIS A 117 -0.02 -14.04 -10.28
CA HIS A 117 0.10 -12.73 -9.65
C HIS A 117 1.44 -12.06 -9.98
N SER A 118 1.39 -10.87 -10.58
CA SER A 118 2.59 -10.09 -10.92
C SER A 118 3.47 -9.80 -9.70
N ALA A 119 2.88 -9.50 -8.54
CA ALA A 119 3.60 -9.30 -7.28
C ALA A 119 4.33 -10.55 -6.77
N LEU A 120 3.93 -11.74 -7.23
CA LEU A 120 4.54 -13.03 -6.88
C LEU A 120 5.39 -13.61 -8.01
N GLY A 121 5.77 -12.80 -9.00
CA GLY A 121 6.52 -13.26 -10.16
C GLY A 121 5.70 -14.14 -11.12
N TYR A 122 4.40 -13.83 -11.26
CA TYR A 122 3.42 -14.60 -12.04
C TYR A 122 3.18 -16.02 -11.51
N LEU A 123 3.47 -16.26 -10.23
CA LEU A 123 3.17 -17.52 -9.56
C LEU A 123 1.84 -17.44 -8.81
N PRO A 124 1.12 -18.57 -8.69
CA PRO A 124 0.03 -18.71 -7.73
C PRO A 124 0.54 -18.62 -6.29
N PRO A 125 -0.28 -18.16 -5.33
CA PRO A 125 0.11 -17.96 -3.93
C PRO A 125 0.64 -19.22 -3.22
N LEU A 126 0.09 -20.39 -3.50
CA LEU A 126 0.59 -21.64 -2.91
C LEU A 126 1.98 -22.01 -3.46
N GLU A 127 2.20 -21.81 -4.75
CA GLU A 127 3.48 -22.11 -5.38
C GLU A 127 4.57 -21.13 -4.93
N TYR A 128 4.24 -19.84 -4.84
CA TYR A 128 5.15 -18.83 -4.28
C TYR A 128 5.60 -19.19 -2.86
N ARG A 129 4.65 -19.59 -1.98
CA ARG A 129 4.97 -20.02 -0.61
C ARG A 129 5.88 -21.25 -0.58
N ARG A 130 5.61 -22.23 -1.43
CA ARG A 130 6.44 -23.45 -1.55
C ARG A 130 7.88 -23.11 -1.94
N ARG A 131 8.08 -22.36 -3.04
CA ARG A 131 9.41 -21.94 -3.49
C ARG A 131 10.16 -21.14 -2.43
N ARG A 132 9.44 -20.30 -1.69
CA ARG A 132 10.00 -19.52 -0.59
C ARG A 132 10.45 -20.35 0.61
N GLN A 133 9.84 -21.49 0.86
CA GLN A 133 10.25 -22.41 1.92
C GLN A 133 11.46 -23.25 1.48
N GLU A 134 11.51 -23.65 0.22
CA GLU A 134 12.65 -24.37 -0.37
C GLU A 134 13.95 -23.54 -0.28
N ILE A 135 13.90 -22.25 -0.63
CA ILE A 135 15.06 -21.32 -0.55
C ILE A 135 15.57 -21.10 0.88
N VAL A 136 14.73 -21.27 1.90
CA VAL A 136 15.12 -21.02 3.31
C VAL A 136 15.69 -22.29 3.97
N THR A 137 15.46 -23.46 3.36
CA THR A 137 15.86 -24.76 3.91
C THR A 137 17.19 -25.27 3.33
N ASP A 138 17.75 -24.56 2.33
CA ASP A 138 19.04 -24.79 1.67
C ASP A 138 20.06 -23.71 2.12
#